data_AF-A0A086IYV1-F1
#
_entry.id   AF-A0A086IYV1-F1
#
_cell.length_a   1.000
_cell.length_b   1.000
_cell.length_c   1.000
_cell.angle_alpha   90.00
_cell.angle_beta   90.00
_cell.angle_gamma   90.00
#
_symmetry.space_group_name_H-M   'P 1'
#
loop_
_entity.id
_entity.type
_entity.pdbx_description
1 polymer ?
#
loop_
_entity_poly.entity_id
_entity_poly.type
_entity_poly.pdbx_seq_one_letter_code
_entity_poly.pdbx_strand_id
1 'polypeptide(L)'
;MKIGSSAIWIKAVTLIGILLMSICRADMTLDEVEATLQFKIETDALSVTINPDGPLNFLRGYIYQKMECMYNKRFFAPEINTKYSLEEDPKY
;
A
#
# COMPACT_ATOMS: atom_id res chain seq x y z
N MET A 1 0.71 -20.44 -36.96
CA MET A 1 0.08 -19.44 -36.07
C MET A 1 0.29 -19.86 -34.61
N LYS A 2 1.43 -19.52 -33.99
CA LYS A 2 1.81 -19.98 -32.63
C LYS A 2 2.40 -18.87 -31.73
N ILE A 3 2.36 -17.62 -32.21
CA ILE A 3 3.03 -16.47 -31.57
C ILE A 3 2.14 -15.83 -30.50
N GLY A 4 0.81 -15.89 -30.65
CA GLY A 4 -0.14 -15.29 -29.70
C GLY A 4 -0.19 -15.96 -28.32
N SER A 5 -0.06 -17.29 -28.26
CA SER A 5 -0.15 -18.04 -27.00
C SER A 5 1.05 -17.74 -26.09
N SER A 6 2.26 -17.72 -26.62
CA SER A 6 3.49 -17.44 -25.85
C SER A 6 3.49 -16.02 -25.26
N ALA A 7 3.04 -15.02 -26.01
CA ALA A 7 2.94 -13.64 -25.52
C ALA A 7 1.93 -13.49 -24.37
N ILE A 8 0.81 -14.21 -24.42
CA ILE A 8 -0.19 -14.20 -23.34
C ILE A 8 0.40 -14.82 -22.06
N TRP A 9 1.12 -15.94 -22.16
CA TRP A 9 1.79 -16.56 -21.02
C TRP A 9 2.84 -15.66 -20.38
N ILE A 10 3.65 -14.96 -21.18
CA ILE A 10 4.64 -14.01 -20.67
C ILE A 10 3.95 -12.86 -19.92
N LYS A 11 2.84 -12.33 -20.44
CA LYS A 11 2.05 -11.29 -19.78
C LYS A 11 1.41 -11.78 -18.48
N ALA A 12 0.91 -13.01 -18.45
CA ALA A 12 0.33 -13.58 -17.24
C ALA A 12 1.39 -13.77 -16.14
N VAL A 13 2.56 -14.32 -16.48
CA VAL A 13 3.66 -14.51 -15.52
C VAL A 13 4.17 -13.18 -14.98
N THR A 14 4.30 -12.16 -15.84
CA THR A 14 4.72 -10.82 -15.39
C THR A 14 3.69 -10.17 -14.47
N LEU A 15 2.39 -10.26 -14.77
CA LEU A 15 1.33 -9.76 -13.89
C LEU A 15 1.28 -10.49 -12.54
N ILE A 16 1.45 -11.82 -12.53
CA ILE A 16 1.52 -12.61 -11.29
C ILE A 16 2.74 -12.20 -10.47
N GLY A 17 3.90 -11.99 -11.11
CA GLY A 17 5.10 -11.51 -10.43
C GLY A 17 4.92 -10.13 -9.79
N ILE A 18 4.27 -9.20 -10.50
CA ILE A 18 3.92 -7.87 -9.97
C ILE A 18 2.96 -8.00 -8.79
N LEU A 19 1.93 -8.83 -8.90
CA LEU A 19 0.97 -9.08 -7.83
C LEU A 19 1.67 -9.63 -6.58
N LEU A 20 2.52 -10.66 -6.73
CA LEU A 20 3.28 -11.24 -5.63
C LEU A 20 4.22 -10.20 -4.99
N MET A 21 4.92 -9.40 -5.78
CA MET A 21 5.74 -8.30 -5.25
C MET A 21 4.91 -7.26 -4.50
N SER A 22 3.71 -6.94 -4.98
CA SER A 22 2.83 -5.98 -4.30
C SER A 22 2.27 -6.51 -2.97
N ILE A 23 1.97 -7.82 -2.90
CA ILE A 23 1.50 -8.48 -1.68
C ILE A 23 2.65 -8.62 -0.67
N CYS A 24 3.83 -9.06 -1.12
CA CYS A 24 4.99 -9.21 -0.24
C CYS A 24 5.52 -7.88 0.28
N ARG A 25 5.38 -6.77 -0.47
CA ARG A 25 5.77 -5.43 -0.01
C ARG A 25 4.80 -4.81 0.98
N ALA A 26 3.63 -5.39 1.19
CA ALA A 26 2.72 -4.91 2.21
C ALA A 26 3.19 -5.32 3.61
N ASP A 27 3.91 -6.43 3.80
CA ASP A 27 4.37 -6.87 5.12
C ASP A 27 5.82 -6.39 5.36
N MET A 28 5.96 -5.14 5.82
CA MET A 28 7.24 -4.60 6.26
C MET A 28 7.49 -5.03 7.70
N THR A 29 8.67 -5.53 8.03
CA THR A 29 9.08 -5.87 9.40
C THR A 29 9.40 -4.61 10.22
N LEU A 30 9.46 -4.73 11.54
CA LEU A 30 9.78 -3.59 12.40
C LEU A 30 11.21 -3.06 12.14
N ASP A 31 12.16 -3.97 11.91
CA ASP A 31 13.55 -3.62 11.59
C ASP A 31 13.64 -2.86 10.25
N GLU A 32 12.85 -3.25 9.25
CA GLU A 32 12.76 -2.53 7.97
C GLU A 32 12.11 -1.15 8.12
N VAL A 33 11.10 -1.00 8.98
CA VAL A 33 10.52 0.30 9.34
C VAL A 33 11.58 1.20 9.97
N GLU A 34 12.34 0.69 10.94
CA GLU A 34 13.41 1.45 11.60
C GLU A 34 14.50 1.86 10.59
N ALA A 35 14.98 0.92 9.78
CA ALA A 35 15.96 1.20 8.74
C ALA A 35 15.48 2.27 7.74
N THR A 36 14.20 2.23 7.37
CA THR A 36 13.58 3.21 6.47
C THR A 36 13.48 4.60 7.09
N LEU A 37 13.15 4.70 8.39
CA LEU A 37 13.08 5.99 9.09
C LEU A 37 14.47 6.62 9.27
N GLN A 38 15.51 5.81 9.40
CA GLN A 38 16.91 6.27 9.48
C GLN A 38 17.52 6.54 8.09
N PHE A 39 16.85 6.15 7.01
CA PHE A 39 17.36 6.29 5.66
C PHE A 39 17.40 7.77 5.24
N LYS A 40 18.58 8.22 4.79
CA LYS A 40 18.78 9.55 4.23
C LYS A 40 18.54 9.50 2.73
N ILE A 41 17.57 10.28 2.28
CA ILE A 41 17.28 10.49 0.87
C ILE A 41 18.20 11.60 0.37
N GLU A 42 19.15 11.25 -0.48
CA GLU A 42 19.98 12.23 -1.17
C GLU A 42 19.10 13.01 -2.16
N THR A 43 19.14 14.34 -2.07
CA THR A 43 18.53 15.23 -3.04
C THR A 43 19.57 16.25 -3.49
N ASP A 44 19.35 16.87 -4.65
CA ASP A 44 20.29 17.83 -5.26
C ASP A 44 20.63 19.01 -4.35
N ALA A 45 19.77 19.33 -3.37
CA ALA A 45 19.96 20.43 -2.44
C ALA A 45 20.52 19.96 -1.08
N LEU A 46 19.88 18.99 -0.43
CA LEU A 46 20.23 18.51 0.92
C LEU A 46 19.78 17.06 1.14
N SER A 47 20.49 16.31 1.99
CA SER A 47 19.99 15.02 2.46
C SER A 47 18.77 15.24 3.35
N VAL A 48 17.63 14.62 3.01
CA VAL A 48 16.40 14.69 3.81
C VAL A 48 16.10 13.33 4.44
N THR A 49 15.57 13.34 5.65
CA THR A 49 15.07 12.16 6.36
C THR A 49 13.58 12.27 6.55
N ILE A 50 12.91 11.13 6.64
CA ILE A 50 11.51 11.08 7.07
C ILE A 50 11.44 11.55 8.52
N ASN A 51 10.54 12.47 8.84
CA ASN A 51 10.32 12.89 10.21
C ASN A 51 9.66 11.74 11.00
N PRO A 52 10.32 11.16 12.02
CA PRO A 52 9.74 10.06 12.80
C PRO A 52 8.53 10.52 13.62
N ASP A 53 8.41 11.80 13.94
CA ASP A 53 7.24 12.35 14.67
C ASP A 53 6.18 12.91 13.71
N GLY A 54 6.42 12.80 12.40
CA GLY A 54 5.54 13.32 11.36
C GLY A 54 4.38 12.39 11.02
N PRO A 55 3.35 12.91 10.31
CA PRO A 55 2.21 12.12 9.86
C PRO A 55 2.56 11.02 8.86
N LEU A 56 3.75 11.09 8.25
CA LEU A 56 4.29 10.11 7.29
C LEU A 56 5.23 9.08 7.96
N ASN A 57 5.25 8.99 9.29
CA ASN A 57 5.99 7.95 9.98
C ASN A 57 5.43 6.55 9.65
N PHE A 58 6.31 5.67 9.18
CA PHE A 58 6.02 4.29 8.80
C PHE A 58 5.61 3.39 9.99
N LEU A 59 6.06 3.68 11.22
CA LEU A 59 5.69 2.94 12.42
C LEU A 59 4.18 2.96 12.67
N ARG A 60 3.54 4.11 12.42
CA ARG A 60 2.08 4.24 12.55
C ARG A 60 1.35 3.36 11.54
N GLY A 61 1.85 3.30 10.31
CA GLY A 61 1.33 2.40 9.27
C GLY A 61 1.49 0.92 9.64
N TYR A 62 2.67 0.54 10.13
CA TYR A 62 2.98 -0.81 10.58
C TYR A 62 2.04 -1.27 11.72
N ILE A 63 1.86 -0.44 12.75
CA ILE A 63 0.93 -0.73 13.86
C ILE A 63 -0.49 -0.91 13.32
N TYR A 64 -0.94 -0.05 12.41
CA TYR A 64 -2.30 -0.13 11.86
C TYR A 64 -2.56 -1.40 11.08
N GLN A 65 -1.54 -1.89 10.37
CA GLN A 65 -1.63 -3.15 9.66
C GLN A 65 -1.63 -4.34 10.63
N LYS A 66 -0.69 -4.39 11.60
CA LYS A 66 -0.60 -5.51 12.56
C LYS A 66 -1.79 -5.58 13.52
N MET A 67 -2.38 -4.44 13.85
CA MET A 67 -3.59 -4.35 14.68
C MET A 67 -4.88 -4.49 13.86
N GLU A 68 -4.80 -4.79 12.56
CA GLU A 68 -5.94 -4.90 11.63
C GLU A 68 -6.85 -3.66 11.60
N CYS A 69 -6.32 -2.51 12.03
CA CYS A 69 -7.01 -1.23 12.07
C CYS A 69 -7.25 -0.64 10.66
N MET A 70 -6.56 -1.16 9.64
CA MET A 70 -6.69 -0.71 8.26
C MET A 70 -7.91 -1.25 7.51
N TYR A 71 -8.71 -2.16 8.08
CA TYR A 71 -9.87 -2.72 7.40
C TYR A 71 -10.93 -1.66 7.03
N ASN A 72 -10.96 -0.51 7.72
CA ASN A 72 -11.69 0.66 7.25
C ASN A 72 -11.13 1.95 7.88
N LYS A 73 -10.63 2.88 7.06
CA LYS A 73 -10.17 4.21 7.52
C LYS A 73 -11.26 4.96 8.32
N ARG A 74 -12.53 4.59 8.12
CA ARG A 74 -13.71 5.15 8.79
C ARG A 74 -13.85 4.77 10.26
N PHE A 75 -13.29 3.65 10.72
CA PHE A 75 -13.35 3.29 12.14
C PHE A 75 -12.51 4.24 13.02
N PHE A 76 -11.59 4.99 12.40
CA PHE A 76 -10.66 5.90 13.08
C PHE A 76 -10.91 7.38 12.74
N ALA A 77 -11.94 7.69 11.94
CA ALA A 77 -12.33 9.05 11.58
C ALA A 77 -13.81 9.27 11.91
N PRO A 78 -14.18 9.37 13.21
CA PRO A 78 -15.57 9.55 13.65
C PRO A 78 -16.21 10.84 13.13
N GLU A 79 -15.41 11.76 12.60
CA GLU A 79 -15.85 13.04 12.01
C GLU A 79 -16.48 12.87 10.60
N ILE A 80 -16.30 11.72 9.94
CA ILE A 80 -16.88 11.46 8.63
C ILE A 80 -18.29 10.85 8.82
N ASN A 81 -19.30 11.72 8.91
CA ASN A 81 -20.70 11.31 8.95
C ASN A 81 -21.22 11.09 7.51
N THR A 82 -21.34 9.84 7.06
CA THR A 82 -21.88 9.52 5.73
C THR A 82 -22.98 8.46 5.84
N LYS A 83 -24.12 8.71 5.18
CA LYS A 83 -25.21 7.73 5.00
C LYS A 83 -25.05 7.05 3.65
N TYR A 84 -25.12 5.72 3.65
CA TYR A 84 -25.17 4.91 2.43
C TYR A 84 -26.56 4.27 2.34
N SER A 85 -27.22 4.41 1.19
CA SER A 85 -28.31 3.52 0.77
C SER A 85 -27.76 2.59 -0.30
N LEU A 86 -28.13 1.31 -0.21
CA LEU A 86 -27.94 0.37 -1.30
C LEU A 86 -29.20 0.44 -2.15
N GLU A 87 -29.06 0.80 -3.42
CA GLU A 87 -30.17 0.86 -4.37
C GLU A 87 -29.82 0.01 -5.58
N GLU A 88 -30.80 -0.69 -6.14
CA GLU A 88 -30.65 -1.39 -7.41
C GLU A 88 -30.40 -0.36 -8.50
N ASP A 89 -29.36 -0.58 -9.31
CA ASP A 89 -29.09 0.27 -10.46
C ASP A 89 -30.18 -0.02 -11.50
N PRO A 90 -31.05 0.95 -11.88
CA PRO A 90 -32.13 0.72 -12.83
C PRO A 90 -31.63 0.33 -14.23
N LYS A 91 -30.31 0.35 -14.45
CA LYS A 91 -29.64 -0.05 -15.68
C LYS A 91 -29.25 -1.53 -15.73
N TYR A 92 -29.34 -2.29 -14.63
CA TYR A 92 -28.97 -3.71 -14.56
C TYR A 92 -30.05 -4.57 -13.92
#